data_AF-A0A3D1PH38-F1
#
_entry.id   AF-A0A3D1PH38-F1
#
_cell.length_a   1.000
_cell.length_b   1.000
_cell.length_c   1.000
_cell.angle_alpha   90.00
_cell.angle_beta   90.00
_cell.angle_gamma   90.00
#
_symmetry.space_group_name_H-M   'P 1'
#
loop_
_entity.id
_entity.type
_entity.pdbx_description
1 polymer ?
#
loop_
_entity_poly.entity_id
_entity_poly.type
_entity_poly.pdbx_seq_one_letter_code
_entity_poly.pdbx_strand_id
1 'polypeptide(L)'
;MSSQPLSHQNSKGSVSILVSNNRLQLRFHFNGKRHYLSLGLPNNKLNRKAAEAKAKLIESDIAFERFDPTLAKYKPHSAFSTITLITPITPKISFAELWEKYTQYKAPQVAASTLARDYGKIAKRLQAIPKTVEDAVSVRDWLLNKYSSEVARRTLIQLNACLNWAVKSSLVPDNPFEGMAGDIKKTVRDTSRESFSQEERDAIVTAFENNTFSSKCASIPHSYYAPYVKFLFMTSCRSEEAIALTLGTKCRMWRGGGKHQSTLSGVPIEQ
;
A
#
# COMPACT_ATOMS: atom_id res chain seq x y z
N MET A 1 -21.43 -69.71 -53.78
CA MET A 1 -20.49 -70.00 -52.68
C MET A 1 -19.99 -68.68 -52.14
N SER A 2 -20.58 -68.18 -51.05
CA SER A 2 -20.27 -66.85 -50.52
C SER A 2 -19.35 -67.00 -49.31
N SER A 3 -18.09 -66.60 -49.49
CA SER A 3 -17.05 -66.60 -48.47
C SER A 3 -17.36 -65.58 -47.37
N GLN A 4 -17.38 -66.05 -46.12
CA GLN A 4 -17.43 -65.19 -44.93
C GLN A 4 -16.08 -64.50 -44.73
N PRO A 5 -16.05 -63.23 -44.28
CA PRO A 5 -14.80 -62.54 -43.96
C PRO A 5 -14.22 -63.07 -42.64
N LEU A 6 -12.95 -63.45 -42.69
CA LEU A 6 -12.13 -63.87 -41.55
C LEU A 6 -12.08 -62.75 -40.48
N SER A 7 -12.59 -63.04 -39.28
CA SER A 7 -12.45 -62.14 -38.14
C SER A 7 -10.99 -62.16 -37.66
N HIS A 8 -10.20 -61.18 -38.07
CA HIS A 8 -8.88 -60.94 -37.47
C HIS A 8 -9.06 -60.60 -35.99
N GLN A 9 -8.75 -61.55 -35.12
CA GLN A 9 -8.56 -61.28 -33.69
C GLN A 9 -7.24 -60.52 -33.53
N ASN A 10 -7.33 -59.31 -33.00
CA ASN A 10 -6.15 -58.51 -32.70
C ASN A 10 -5.32 -59.20 -31.61
N SER A 11 -3.99 -59.16 -31.77
CA SER A 11 -3.04 -59.70 -30.80
C SER A 11 -3.21 -59.04 -29.43
N LYS A 12 -2.86 -59.76 -28.35
CA LYS A 12 -2.92 -59.25 -26.98
C LYS A 12 -2.14 -57.93 -26.89
N GLY A 13 -2.82 -56.85 -26.49
CA GLY A 13 -2.24 -55.51 -26.36
C GLY A 13 -2.43 -54.56 -27.54
N SER A 14 -2.99 -55.01 -28.67
CA SER A 14 -3.22 -54.14 -29.84
C SER A 14 -4.33 -53.11 -29.60
N VAL A 15 -4.08 -51.86 -30.03
CA VAL A 15 -4.98 -50.72 -29.84
C VAL A 15 -5.67 -50.36 -31.15
N SER A 16 -7.01 -50.46 -31.18
CA SER A 16 -7.82 -50.11 -32.36
C SER A 16 -8.32 -48.68 -32.30
N ILE A 17 -8.27 -47.98 -33.44
CA ILE A 17 -8.86 -46.63 -33.60
C ILE A 17 -10.30 -46.77 -34.11
N LEU A 18 -11.26 -46.27 -33.35
CA LEU A 18 -12.67 -46.19 -33.70
C LEU A 18 -13.09 -44.75 -33.99
N VAL A 19 -14.09 -44.59 -34.85
CA VAL A 19 -14.76 -43.32 -35.09
C VAL A 19 -16.16 -43.40 -34.48
N SER A 20 -16.48 -42.51 -33.55
CA SER A 20 -17.79 -42.40 -32.93
C SER A 20 -18.23 -40.93 -32.91
N ASN A 21 -19.41 -40.62 -33.46
CA ASN A 21 -19.95 -39.26 -33.59
C ASN A 21 -18.94 -38.26 -34.19
N ASN A 22 -18.28 -38.67 -35.28
CA ASN A 22 -17.23 -37.92 -35.97
C ASN A 22 -15.98 -37.59 -35.11
N ARG A 23 -15.79 -38.25 -33.96
CA ARG A 23 -14.63 -38.13 -33.07
C ARG A 23 -13.83 -39.42 -33.01
N LEU A 24 -12.52 -39.29 -32.84
CA LEU A 24 -11.59 -40.42 -32.72
C LEU A 24 -11.56 -40.95 -31.28
N GLN A 25 -11.67 -42.26 -31.15
CA GLN A 25 -11.56 -43.00 -29.89
C GLN A 25 -10.60 -44.17 -30.04
N LEU A 26 -9.84 -44.48 -29.00
CA LEU A 26 -8.99 -45.67 -28.93
C LEU A 26 -9.69 -46.75 -28.10
N ARG A 27 -9.70 -47.99 -28.59
CA ARG A 27 -10.25 -49.17 -27.91
C ARG A 27 -9.20 -50.28 -27.83
N PHE A 28 -8.98 -50.80 -26.64
CA PHE A 28 -8.03 -51.90 -26.42
C PHE A 28 -8.42 -52.74 -25.20
N HIS A 29 -7.79 -53.90 -25.06
CA HIS A 29 -7.92 -54.78 -23.91
C HIS A 29 -6.61 -54.83 -23.14
N PHE A 30 -6.70 -54.65 -21.83
CA PHE A 30 -5.58 -54.81 -20.91
C PHE A 30 -6.07 -55.48 -19.63
N ASN A 31 -5.34 -56.50 -19.16
CA ASN A 31 -5.63 -57.23 -17.91
C ASN A 31 -7.10 -57.70 -17.77
N GLY A 32 -7.67 -58.27 -18.85
CA GLY A 32 -9.05 -58.78 -18.87
C GLY A 32 -10.14 -57.71 -18.93
N LYS A 33 -9.80 -56.41 -18.94
CA LYS A 33 -10.75 -55.30 -19.01
C LYS A 33 -10.66 -54.56 -20.36
N ARG A 34 -11.82 -54.12 -20.86
CA ARG A 34 -11.94 -53.27 -22.05
C ARG A 34 -11.77 -51.80 -21.65
N HIS A 35 -10.84 -51.10 -22.30
CA HIS A 35 -10.62 -49.68 -22.10
C HIS A 35 -11.04 -48.89 -23.35
N TYR A 36 -11.68 -47.75 -23.10
CA TYR A 36 -12.06 -46.77 -24.12
C TYR A 36 -11.44 -45.42 -23.76
N LEU A 37 -10.72 -44.82 -24.72
CA LEU A 37 -10.11 -43.50 -24.57
C LEU A 37 -10.58 -42.58 -25.69
N SER A 38 -11.43 -41.61 -25.34
CA SER A 38 -11.83 -40.56 -26.28
C SER A 38 -10.74 -39.50 -26.39
N LEU A 39 -10.28 -39.23 -27.61
CA LEU A 39 -9.26 -38.21 -27.86
C LEU A 39 -9.86 -36.81 -28.04
N GLY A 40 -11.18 -36.68 -28.16
CA GLY A 40 -11.83 -35.38 -28.42
C GLY A 40 -11.47 -34.75 -29.77
N LEU A 41 -10.72 -35.44 -30.63
CA LEU A 41 -10.28 -34.95 -31.93
C LEU A 41 -11.29 -35.35 -33.03
N PRO A 42 -11.63 -34.43 -33.96
CA PRO A 42 -12.47 -34.76 -35.11
C PRO A 42 -11.73 -35.71 -36.09
N ASN A 43 -12.49 -36.50 -36.85
CA ASN A 43 -11.96 -37.49 -37.81
C ASN A 43 -11.36 -36.82 -39.07
N ASN A 44 -10.14 -36.29 -38.94
CA ASN A 44 -9.33 -35.73 -40.03
C ASN A 44 -8.06 -36.56 -40.25
N LYS A 45 -7.45 -36.52 -41.45
CA LYS A 45 -6.21 -37.26 -41.78
C LYS A 45 -5.07 -36.99 -40.79
N LEU A 46 -4.89 -35.72 -40.39
CA LEU A 46 -3.89 -35.30 -39.39
C LEU A 46 -4.21 -35.89 -38.00
N ASN A 47 -5.45 -35.76 -37.54
CA ASN A 47 -5.87 -36.25 -36.24
C ASN A 47 -5.84 -37.78 -36.14
N ARG A 48 -6.07 -38.49 -37.25
CA ARG A 48 -5.92 -39.95 -37.33
C ARG A 48 -4.45 -40.36 -37.13
N LYS A 49 -3.48 -39.62 -37.69
CA LYS A 49 -2.05 -39.84 -37.45
C LYS A 49 -1.67 -39.59 -35.99
N ALA A 50 -2.25 -38.55 -35.36
CA ALA A 50 -2.05 -38.29 -33.93
C ALA A 50 -2.67 -39.38 -33.04
N ALA A 51 -3.84 -39.90 -33.42
CA ALA A 51 -4.48 -41.03 -32.74
C ALA A 51 -3.65 -42.32 -32.88
N GLU A 52 -3.05 -42.56 -34.05
CA GLU A 52 -2.13 -43.68 -34.28
C GLU A 52 -0.86 -43.57 -33.43
N ALA A 53 -0.27 -42.37 -33.32
CA ALA A 53 0.87 -42.14 -32.44
C ALA A 53 0.54 -42.44 -30.97
N LYS A 54 -0.64 -42.04 -30.50
CA LYS A 54 -1.13 -42.38 -29.16
C LYS A 54 -1.45 -43.86 -28.99
N ALA A 55 -1.97 -44.52 -30.01
CA ALA A 55 -2.18 -45.96 -30.00
C ALA A 55 -0.85 -46.71 -29.81
N LYS A 56 0.18 -46.37 -30.61
CA LYS A 56 1.53 -46.94 -30.47
C LYS A 56 2.16 -46.67 -29.12
N LEU A 57 1.92 -45.50 -28.54
CA LEU A 57 2.38 -45.17 -27.19
C LEU A 57 1.76 -46.10 -26.14
N ILE A 58 0.44 -46.37 -26.24
CA ILE A 58 -0.25 -47.31 -25.34
C ILE A 58 0.27 -48.74 -25.56
N GLU A 59 0.46 -49.16 -26.81
CA GLU A 59 1.02 -50.48 -27.14
C GLU A 59 2.43 -50.66 -26.54
N SER A 60 3.27 -49.63 -26.65
CA SER A 60 4.61 -49.56 -26.03
C SER A 60 4.53 -49.66 -24.51
N ASP A 61 3.68 -48.86 -23.86
CA ASP A 61 3.54 -48.87 -22.40
C ASP A 61 2.98 -50.21 -21.87
N ILE A 62 2.12 -50.88 -22.63
CA ILE A 62 1.66 -52.25 -22.31
C ILE A 62 2.81 -53.25 -22.42
N ALA A 63 3.65 -53.14 -23.47
CA ALA A 63 4.79 -54.04 -23.67
C ALA A 63 5.88 -53.88 -22.59
N PHE A 64 6.08 -52.66 -22.09
CA PHE A 64 7.09 -52.35 -21.06
C PHE A 64 6.53 -52.37 -19.62
N GLU A 65 5.31 -52.86 -19.40
CA GLU A 65 4.65 -52.90 -18.09
C GLU A 65 4.53 -51.52 -17.39
N ARG A 66 4.48 -50.43 -18.18
CA ARG A 66 4.36 -49.03 -17.71
C ARG A 66 2.98 -48.44 -17.96
N PHE A 67 2.00 -49.27 -18.25
CA PHE A 67 0.64 -48.84 -18.57
C PHE A 67 -0.05 -48.21 -17.35
N ASP A 68 -0.54 -46.99 -17.54
CA ASP A 68 -1.35 -46.28 -16.54
C ASP A 68 -2.84 -46.67 -16.67
N PRO A 69 -3.41 -47.45 -15.73
CA PRO A 69 -4.80 -47.89 -15.79
C PRO A 69 -5.81 -46.75 -15.63
N THR A 70 -5.39 -45.58 -15.12
CA THR A 70 -6.28 -44.40 -14.96
C THR A 70 -6.54 -43.66 -16.27
N LEU A 71 -5.78 -44.00 -17.33
CA LEU A 71 -5.78 -43.35 -18.65
C LEU A 71 -5.44 -41.85 -18.61
N ALA A 72 -5.06 -41.30 -17.46
CA ALA A 72 -4.78 -39.87 -17.28
C ALA A 72 -3.58 -39.43 -18.14
N LYS A 73 -2.55 -40.29 -18.21
CA LYS A 73 -1.36 -40.09 -19.05
C LYS A 73 -1.69 -39.90 -20.55
N TYR A 74 -2.75 -40.54 -21.03
CA TYR A 74 -3.06 -40.61 -22.47
C TYR A 74 -4.13 -39.61 -22.93
N LYS A 75 -4.88 -39.01 -21.99
CA LYS A 75 -5.87 -37.98 -22.31
C LYS A 75 -5.16 -36.73 -22.84
N PRO A 76 -5.71 -36.09 -23.90
CA PRO A 76 -5.23 -34.77 -24.28
C PRO A 76 -5.52 -33.83 -23.12
N HIS A 77 -4.47 -33.37 -22.44
CA HIS A 77 -4.58 -32.22 -21.56
C HIS A 77 -5.05 -31.07 -22.43
N SER A 78 -6.32 -30.68 -22.29
CA SER A 78 -6.79 -29.44 -22.89
C SER A 78 -5.89 -28.35 -22.33
N ALA A 79 -5.16 -27.66 -23.20
CA ALA A 79 -4.33 -26.52 -22.86
C ALA A 79 -5.17 -25.27 -22.46
N PHE A 80 -6.31 -25.49 -21.81
CA PHE A 80 -6.90 -24.55 -20.85
C PHE A 80 -6.41 -24.92 -19.44
N SER A 81 -5.10 -25.16 -19.33
CA SER A 81 -4.45 -24.98 -18.05
C SER A 81 -4.46 -23.49 -17.83
N THR A 82 -5.26 -23.07 -16.85
CA THR A 82 -5.17 -21.81 -16.12
C THR A 82 -3.81 -21.18 -16.37
N ILE A 83 -3.78 -20.01 -17.02
CA ILE A 83 -2.62 -19.13 -16.95
C ILE A 83 -2.47 -18.83 -15.46
N THR A 84 -1.74 -19.70 -14.78
CA THR A 84 -1.18 -19.41 -13.48
C THR A 84 -0.10 -18.45 -13.87
N LEU A 85 -0.44 -17.16 -13.89
CA LEU A 85 0.53 -16.09 -13.84
C LEU A 85 1.53 -16.57 -12.80
N ILE A 86 2.75 -16.89 -13.23
CA ILE A 86 3.89 -16.95 -12.32
C ILE A 86 4.04 -15.49 -11.89
N THR A 87 3.17 -15.09 -10.97
CA THR A 87 3.41 -13.97 -10.10
C THR A 87 4.70 -14.37 -9.41
N PRO A 88 5.78 -13.57 -9.52
CA PRO A 88 6.90 -13.78 -8.63
C PRO A 88 6.30 -13.84 -7.23
N ILE A 89 6.69 -14.86 -6.46
CA ILE A 89 6.34 -15.03 -5.06
C ILE A 89 7.11 -13.95 -4.29
N THR A 90 6.94 -12.68 -4.67
CA THR A 90 7.28 -11.58 -3.80
C THR A 90 6.30 -11.69 -2.64
N PRO A 91 6.78 -11.83 -1.40
CA PRO A 91 5.88 -11.78 -0.25
C PRO A 91 5.06 -10.49 -0.42
N LYS A 92 3.74 -10.63 -0.50
CA LYS A 92 2.81 -9.51 -0.63
C LYS A 92 2.82 -8.80 0.73
N ILE A 93 3.87 -8.03 0.98
CA ILE A 93 4.06 -7.27 2.22
C ILE A 93 2.85 -6.35 2.34
N SER A 94 2.14 -6.46 3.46
CA SER A 94 0.96 -5.63 3.67
C SER A 94 1.37 -4.16 3.82
N PHE A 95 0.49 -3.23 3.43
CA PHE A 95 0.75 -1.79 3.62
C PHE A 95 1.05 -1.43 5.09
N ALA A 96 0.45 -2.15 6.03
CA ALA A 96 0.68 -1.95 7.46
C ALA A 96 2.12 -2.30 7.88
N GLU A 97 2.64 -3.44 7.41
CA GLU A 97 4.03 -3.86 7.68
C GLU A 97 5.03 -2.94 6.99
N LEU A 98 4.74 -2.51 5.75
CA LEU A 98 5.58 -1.57 5.03
C LEU A 98 5.66 -0.22 5.77
N TRP A 99 4.52 0.24 6.29
CA TRP A 99 4.42 1.47 7.06
C TRP A 99 5.19 1.40 8.38
N GLU A 100 5.17 0.25 9.05
CA GLU A 100 5.95 0.03 10.28
C GLU A 100 7.46 0.13 10.00
N LYS A 101 7.97 -0.56 8.97
CA LYS A 101 9.38 -0.47 8.58
C LYS A 101 9.78 0.96 8.18
N TYR A 102 8.91 1.66 7.46
CA TYR A 102 9.12 3.06 7.10
C TYR A 102 9.17 3.98 8.33
N THR A 103 8.29 3.74 9.31
CA THR A 103 8.26 4.51 10.56
C THR A 103 9.54 4.28 11.38
N GLN A 104 10.05 3.05 11.43
CA GLN A 104 11.33 2.74 12.08
C GLN A 104 12.51 3.44 11.37
N TYR A 105 12.53 3.43 10.03
CA TYR A 105 13.54 4.16 9.25
C TYR A 105 13.50 5.68 9.50
N LYS A 106 12.29 6.25 9.64
CA LYS A 106 12.10 7.68 9.91
C LYS A 106 12.30 8.07 11.36
N ALA A 107 12.20 7.13 12.30
CA ALA A 107 12.29 7.40 13.74
C ALA A 107 13.50 8.27 14.16
N PRO A 108 14.74 8.02 13.69
CA PRO A 108 15.88 8.87 14.04
C PRO A 108 15.92 10.22 13.29
N GLN A 109 15.13 10.39 12.23
CA GLN A 109 15.16 11.58 11.36
C GLN A 109 14.10 12.63 11.71
N VAL A 110 13.10 12.27 12.51
CA VAL A 110 11.99 13.16 12.86
C VAL A 110 11.80 13.26 14.36
N ALA A 111 11.25 14.39 14.82
CA ALA A 111 10.93 14.59 16.22
C ALA A 111 9.97 13.51 16.74
N ALA A 112 10.17 13.05 17.98
CA ALA A 112 9.34 12.03 18.62
C ALA A 112 7.85 12.41 18.64
N SER A 113 7.55 13.71 18.82
CA SER A 113 6.17 14.23 18.79
C SER A 113 5.52 14.07 17.41
N THR A 114 6.26 14.26 16.32
CA THR A 114 5.79 14.07 14.95
C THR A 114 5.53 12.59 14.65
N LEU A 115 6.38 11.67 15.12
CA LEU A 115 6.14 10.23 15.01
C LEU A 115 4.85 9.82 15.72
N ALA A 116 4.74 10.16 17.00
CA ALA A 116 3.60 9.77 17.82
C ALA A 116 2.28 10.33 17.25
N ARG A 117 2.28 11.61 16.86
CA ARG A 117 1.06 12.30 16.43
C ARG A 117 0.72 12.04 14.96
N ASP A 118 1.66 12.31 14.05
CA ASP A 118 1.35 12.38 12.63
C ASP A 118 1.48 11.00 11.96
N TYR A 119 2.54 10.25 12.26
CA TYR A 119 2.68 8.87 11.76
C TYR A 119 1.66 7.93 12.40
N GLY A 120 1.38 8.09 13.70
CA GLY A 120 0.34 7.32 14.39
C GLY A 120 -1.06 7.49 13.79
N LYS A 121 -1.41 8.70 13.30
CA LYS A 121 -2.68 8.93 12.60
C LYS A 121 -2.75 8.16 11.28
N ILE A 122 -1.65 8.09 10.54
CA ILE A 122 -1.59 7.35 9.28
C ILE A 122 -1.67 5.84 9.54
N ALA A 123 -0.93 5.33 10.53
CA ALA A 123 -0.98 3.92 10.93
C ALA A 123 -2.41 3.46 11.25
N LYS A 124 -3.16 4.24 12.05
CA LYS A 124 -4.57 3.96 12.36
C LYS A 124 -5.46 3.92 11.12
N ARG A 125 -5.21 4.80 10.14
CA ARG A 125 -5.98 4.81 8.88
C ARG A 125 -5.66 3.59 8.03
N LEU A 126 -4.39 3.19 7.97
CA LEU A 126 -3.97 2.00 7.23
C LEU A 126 -4.56 0.72 7.81
N GLN A 127 -4.66 0.61 9.14
CA GLN A 127 -5.34 -0.49 9.80
C GLN A 127 -6.85 -0.52 9.52
N ALA A 128 -7.46 0.65 9.28
CA ALA A 128 -8.88 0.75 8.98
C ALA A 128 -9.23 0.46 7.51
N ILE A 129 -8.24 0.41 6.61
CA ILE A 129 -8.44 0.05 5.20
C ILE A 129 -8.75 -1.46 5.14
N PRO A 130 -9.85 -1.88 4.48
CA PRO A 130 -10.15 -3.30 4.31
C PRO A 130 -9.03 -4.00 3.54
N LYS A 131 -8.62 -5.20 3.99
CA LYS A 131 -7.59 -6.03 3.33
C LYS A 131 -7.96 -6.47 1.90
N THR A 132 -9.24 -6.32 1.53
CA THR A 132 -9.76 -6.60 0.19
C THR A 132 -9.36 -5.53 -0.84
N VAL A 133 -8.91 -4.36 -0.37
CA VAL A 133 -8.49 -3.25 -1.23
C VAL A 133 -7.02 -3.42 -1.57
N GLU A 134 -6.75 -3.99 -2.74
CA GLU A 134 -5.38 -4.27 -3.21
C GLU A 134 -4.86 -3.17 -4.15
N ASP A 135 -5.74 -2.50 -4.87
CA ASP A 135 -5.39 -1.49 -5.87
C ASP A 135 -5.29 -0.09 -5.27
N ALA A 136 -4.27 0.67 -5.72
CA ALA A 136 -4.03 2.03 -5.23
C ALA A 136 -5.21 2.99 -5.52
N VAL A 137 -5.89 2.80 -6.65
CA VAL A 137 -7.10 3.56 -7.01
C VAL A 137 -8.23 3.28 -6.01
N SER A 138 -8.45 2.01 -5.67
CA SER A 138 -9.47 1.62 -4.70
C SER A 138 -9.15 2.13 -3.28
N VAL A 139 -7.86 2.21 -2.90
CA VAL A 139 -7.43 2.84 -1.65
C VAL A 139 -7.77 4.33 -1.63
N ARG A 140 -7.48 5.05 -2.73
CA ARG A 140 -7.82 6.47 -2.87
C ARG A 140 -9.33 6.68 -2.72
N ASP A 141 -10.12 5.90 -3.44
CA ASP A 141 -11.58 6.06 -3.47
C ASP A 141 -12.20 5.74 -2.10
N TRP A 142 -11.70 4.72 -1.42
CA TRP A 142 -12.11 4.42 -0.05
C TRP A 142 -11.76 5.56 0.93
N LEU A 143 -10.56 6.14 0.81
CA LEU A 143 -10.13 7.26 1.65
C LEU A 143 -11.01 8.50 1.43
N LEU A 144 -11.39 8.79 0.19
CA LEU A 144 -12.26 9.90 -0.17
C LEU A 144 -13.72 9.69 0.27
N ASN A 145 -14.20 8.43 0.27
CA ASN A 145 -15.54 8.11 0.74
C ASN A 145 -15.65 8.24 2.28
N LYS A 146 -14.58 7.92 3.02
CA LYS A 146 -14.60 7.91 4.49
C LYS A 146 -14.13 9.22 5.14
N TYR A 147 -13.21 9.93 4.52
CA TYR A 147 -12.56 11.11 5.09
C TYR A 147 -12.69 12.34 4.19
N SER A 148 -12.48 13.53 4.75
CA SER A 148 -12.43 14.77 3.95
C SER A 148 -11.27 14.75 2.95
N SER A 149 -11.43 15.49 1.86
CA SER A 149 -10.45 15.54 0.74
C SER A 149 -9.03 15.87 1.22
N GLU A 150 -8.87 16.82 2.15
CA GLU A 150 -7.54 17.17 2.69
C GLU A 150 -6.95 16.04 3.56
N VAL A 151 -7.77 15.29 4.29
CA VAL A 151 -7.30 14.16 5.09
C VAL A 151 -6.89 12.99 4.20
N ALA A 152 -7.68 12.67 3.17
CA ALA A 152 -7.35 11.68 2.17
C ALA A 152 -6.04 12.05 1.45
N ARG A 153 -5.94 13.30 0.98
CA ARG A 153 -4.74 13.85 0.32
C ARG A 153 -3.48 13.73 1.18
N ARG A 154 -3.54 14.16 2.45
CA ARG A 154 -2.40 14.01 3.39
C ARG A 154 -2.00 12.57 3.61
N THR A 155 -2.97 11.66 3.65
CA THR A 155 -2.71 10.23 3.82
C THR A 155 -2.02 9.65 2.60
N LEU A 156 -2.48 10.02 1.40
CA LEU A 156 -1.87 9.60 0.13
C LEU A 156 -0.46 10.14 -0.06
N ILE A 157 -0.16 11.37 0.39
CA ILE A 157 1.21 11.91 0.36
C ILE A 157 2.15 11.05 1.20
N GLN A 158 1.72 10.65 2.40
CA GLN A 158 2.52 9.82 3.29
C GLN A 158 2.68 8.40 2.74
N LEU A 159 1.63 7.84 2.15
CA LEU A 159 1.69 6.54 1.47
C LEU A 159 2.65 6.56 0.28
N ASN A 160 2.57 7.60 -0.55
CA ASN A 160 3.48 7.82 -1.66
C ASN A 160 4.94 7.92 -1.17
N ALA A 161 5.20 8.66 -0.08
CA ALA A 161 6.54 8.75 0.50
C ALA A 161 7.04 7.40 1.05
N CYS A 162 6.16 6.60 1.66
CA CYS A 162 6.47 5.26 2.16
C CYS A 162 6.82 4.31 1.00
N LEU A 163 6.05 4.30 -0.08
CA LEU A 163 6.30 3.44 -1.23
C LEU A 163 7.50 3.88 -2.05
N ASN A 164 7.75 5.19 -2.21
CA ASN A 164 9.00 5.68 -2.79
C ASN A 164 10.24 5.21 -2.00
N TRP A 165 10.15 5.18 -0.67
CA TRP A 165 11.20 4.59 0.16
C TRP A 165 11.30 3.07 -0.03
N ALA A 166 10.19 2.37 -0.17
CA ALA A 166 10.14 0.93 -0.39
C ALA A 166 10.76 0.52 -1.74
N VAL A 167 10.48 1.27 -2.81
CA VAL A 167 11.09 1.08 -4.13
C VAL A 167 12.61 1.29 -4.06
N LYS A 168 13.07 2.36 -3.41
CA LYS A 168 14.50 2.62 -3.18
C LYS A 168 15.18 1.54 -2.34
N SER A 169 14.42 0.88 -1.46
CA SER A 169 14.90 -0.22 -0.61
C SER A 169 14.70 -1.59 -1.28
N SER A 170 14.29 -1.63 -2.56
CA SER A 170 14.00 -2.83 -3.34
C SER A 170 12.98 -3.79 -2.69
N LEU A 171 12.08 -3.26 -1.85
CA LEU A 171 11.01 -4.02 -1.19
C LEU A 171 9.79 -4.19 -2.10
N VAL A 172 9.56 -3.21 -2.98
CA VAL A 172 8.43 -3.16 -3.92
C VAL A 172 8.99 -2.76 -5.29
N PRO A 173 8.50 -3.35 -6.40
CA PRO A 173 9.03 -3.05 -7.73
C PRO A 173 8.71 -1.63 -8.22
N ASP A 174 7.52 -1.11 -7.91
CA ASP A 174 7.04 0.17 -8.41
C ASP A 174 6.07 0.85 -7.42
N ASN A 175 5.89 2.17 -7.57
CA ASN A 175 5.04 2.98 -6.70
C ASN A 175 3.73 3.39 -7.40
N PRO A 176 2.59 2.76 -7.08
CA PRO A 176 1.31 3.06 -7.73
C PRO A 176 0.64 4.34 -7.19
N PHE A 177 1.16 5.00 -6.15
CA PHE A 177 0.56 6.21 -5.57
C PHE A 177 1.20 7.52 -6.07
N GLU A 178 2.10 7.43 -7.04
CA GLU A 178 2.70 8.61 -7.66
C GLU A 178 1.63 9.47 -8.35
N GLY A 179 1.71 10.80 -8.19
CA GLY A 179 0.76 11.74 -8.78
C GLY A 179 -0.63 11.82 -8.12
N MET A 180 -1.13 10.76 -7.49
CA MET A 180 -2.52 10.66 -7.01
C MET A 180 -2.97 11.77 -6.04
N ALA A 181 -2.05 12.26 -5.20
CA ALA A 181 -2.37 13.32 -4.26
C ALA A 181 -2.50 14.70 -4.93
N GLY A 182 -1.94 14.87 -6.13
CA GLY A 182 -2.07 16.09 -6.94
C GLY A 182 -3.45 16.24 -7.57
N ASP A 183 -4.08 15.11 -7.91
CA ASP A 183 -5.41 15.08 -8.55
C ASP A 183 -6.54 15.48 -7.59
N ILE A 184 -6.29 15.43 -6.28
CA ILE A 184 -7.28 15.79 -5.26
C ILE A 184 -7.25 17.31 -5.05
N LYS A 185 -8.37 17.96 -5.37
CA LYS A 185 -8.55 19.40 -5.16
C LYS A 185 -8.21 19.79 -3.72
N LYS A 186 -7.23 20.68 -3.57
CA LYS A 186 -6.88 21.27 -2.28
C LYS A 186 -8.02 22.16 -1.82
N THR A 187 -8.55 21.90 -0.62
CA THR A 187 -9.49 22.83 0.02
C THR A 187 -8.71 24.09 0.42
N VAL A 188 -8.99 25.21 -0.25
CA VAL A 188 -8.48 26.51 0.18
C VAL A 188 -9.25 26.87 1.44
N ARG A 189 -8.54 26.97 2.57
CA ARG A 189 -9.12 27.54 3.78
C ARG A 189 -8.96 29.04 3.70
N ASP A 190 -9.96 29.75 4.17
CA ASP A 190 -9.82 31.17 4.43
C ASP A 190 -8.72 31.35 5.49
N THR A 191 -7.64 32.03 5.11
CA THR A 191 -6.51 32.37 5.97
C THR A 191 -6.53 33.83 6.38
N SER A 192 -7.66 34.54 6.21
CA SER A 192 -7.87 35.89 6.74
C SER A 192 -7.94 35.88 8.28
N ARG A 193 -6.81 35.62 8.92
CA ARG A 193 -6.66 35.90 10.35
C ARG A 193 -6.23 37.35 10.46
N GLU A 194 -7.13 38.19 10.92
CA GLU A 194 -6.83 39.59 11.22
C GLU A 194 -5.92 39.67 12.45
N SER A 195 -4.97 40.59 12.41
CA SER A 195 -4.11 40.91 13.54
C SER A 195 -4.83 41.87 14.48
N PHE A 196 -4.68 41.67 15.79
CA PHE A 196 -5.21 42.61 16.78
C PHE A 196 -4.62 44.02 16.61
N SER A 197 -5.47 45.03 16.75
CA SER A 197 -5.06 46.43 16.87
C SER A 197 -4.38 46.68 18.22
N GLN A 198 -3.81 47.89 18.40
CA GLN A 198 -3.20 48.26 19.67
C GLN A 198 -4.25 48.41 20.77
N GLU A 199 -5.39 49.00 20.44
CA GLU A 199 -6.53 49.18 21.34
C GLU A 199 -7.10 47.83 21.75
N GLU A 200 -7.23 46.89 20.80
CA GLU A 200 -7.70 45.54 21.07
C GLU A 200 -6.74 44.76 21.97
N ARG A 201 -5.43 44.84 21.71
CA ARG A 201 -4.41 44.25 22.57
C ARG A 201 -4.53 44.76 24.00
N ASP A 202 -4.61 46.08 24.16
CA ASP A 202 -4.63 46.70 25.49
C ASP A 202 -5.95 46.39 26.23
N ALA A 203 -7.07 46.31 25.50
CA ALA A 203 -8.34 45.83 26.02
C ALA A 203 -8.28 44.35 26.45
N ILE A 204 -7.63 43.48 25.67
CA ILE A 204 -7.42 42.07 26.02
C ILE A 204 -6.61 41.97 27.32
N VAL A 205 -5.48 42.67 27.42
CA VAL A 205 -4.63 42.66 28.62
C VAL A 205 -5.41 43.14 29.85
N THR A 206 -6.14 44.25 29.71
CA THR A 206 -6.98 44.79 30.79
C THR A 206 -8.07 43.80 31.24
N ALA A 207 -8.66 43.06 30.30
CA ALA A 207 -9.67 42.05 30.61
C ALA A 207 -9.08 40.85 31.37
N PHE A 208 -7.82 40.46 31.08
CA PHE A 208 -7.10 39.46 31.87
C PHE A 208 -6.79 39.97 33.28
N GLU A 209 -6.25 41.18 33.42
CA GLU A 209 -5.90 41.79 34.72
C GLU A 209 -7.12 41.91 35.65
N ASN A 210 -8.28 42.29 35.10
CA ASN A 210 -9.51 42.49 35.87
C ASN A 210 -10.39 41.24 36.00
N ASN A 211 -9.96 40.09 35.48
CA ASN A 211 -10.75 38.85 35.48
C ASN A 211 -12.15 38.99 34.83
N THR A 212 -12.32 39.90 33.87
CA THR A 212 -13.62 40.29 33.29
C THR A 212 -14.42 39.09 32.76
N PHE A 213 -13.74 38.10 32.18
CA PHE A 213 -14.34 36.88 31.62
C PHE A 213 -13.99 35.61 32.41
N SER A 214 -13.47 35.74 33.64
CA SER A 214 -13.12 34.58 34.46
C SER A 214 -14.39 33.91 34.99
N SER A 215 -14.51 32.58 34.79
CA SER A 215 -15.62 31.82 35.37
C SER A 215 -15.54 31.86 36.91
N LYS A 216 -16.69 31.99 37.57
CA LYS A 216 -16.80 31.95 39.04
C LYS A 216 -16.35 30.62 39.63
N CYS A 217 -16.39 29.55 38.83
CA CYS A 217 -16.00 28.20 39.23
C CYS A 217 -14.56 27.85 38.83
N ALA A 218 -13.81 28.77 38.21
CA ALA A 218 -12.44 28.52 37.82
C ALA A 218 -11.53 28.47 39.05
N SER A 219 -10.71 27.41 39.17
CA SER A 219 -9.75 27.28 40.26
C SER A 219 -8.63 28.32 40.22
N ILE A 220 -8.33 28.87 39.04
CA ILE A 220 -7.29 29.88 38.83
C ILE A 220 -7.90 31.05 38.08
N PRO A 221 -7.82 32.28 38.62
CA PRO A 221 -8.35 33.47 37.96
C PRO A 221 -7.51 33.85 36.73
N HIS A 222 -8.14 34.43 35.70
CA HIS A 222 -7.45 34.84 34.47
C HIS A 222 -6.28 35.81 34.69
N SER A 223 -6.37 36.67 35.72
CA SER A 223 -5.31 37.61 36.15
C SER A 223 -3.96 36.94 36.38
N TYR A 224 -3.94 35.67 36.79
CA TYR A 224 -2.70 34.89 36.90
C TYR A 224 -1.94 34.80 35.56
N TYR A 225 -2.66 34.73 34.44
CA TYR A 225 -2.08 34.66 33.10
C TYR A 225 -1.81 36.03 32.46
N ALA A 226 -2.20 37.15 33.09
CA ALA A 226 -2.03 38.48 32.52
C ALA A 226 -0.55 38.82 32.20
N PRO A 227 0.44 38.54 33.08
CA PRO A 227 1.85 38.76 32.75
C PRO A 227 2.33 37.90 31.56
N TYR A 228 1.82 36.68 31.43
CA TYR A 228 2.15 35.78 30.32
C TYR A 228 1.60 36.28 28.98
N VAL A 229 0.33 36.71 28.95
CA VAL A 229 -0.29 37.28 27.74
C VAL A 229 0.43 38.56 27.31
N LYS A 230 0.74 39.44 28.28
CA LYS A 230 1.53 40.65 28.03
C LYS A 230 2.91 40.34 27.47
N PHE A 231 3.60 39.33 28.02
CA PHE A 231 4.88 38.86 27.52
C PHE A 231 4.80 38.35 26.07
N LEU A 232 3.76 37.59 25.71
CA LEU A 232 3.56 37.12 24.33
C LEU A 232 3.36 38.28 23.35
N PHE A 233 2.54 39.28 23.70
CA PHE A 233 2.35 40.46 22.86
C PHE A 233 3.63 41.28 22.66
N MET A 234 4.47 41.38 23.70
CA MET A 234 5.72 42.15 23.64
C MET A 234 6.83 41.45 22.87
N THR A 235 6.92 40.12 22.98
CA THR A 235 8.04 39.35 22.42
C THR A 235 7.71 38.68 21.10
N SER A 236 6.42 38.50 20.78
CA SER A 236 5.91 37.70 19.65
C SER A 236 6.49 36.27 19.56
N CYS A 237 7.05 35.75 20.65
CA CYS A 237 7.53 34.38 20.71
C CYS A 237 6.37 33.38 20.71
N ARG A 238 6.64 32.13 20.33
CA ARG A 238 5.60 31.08 20.37
C ARG A 238 5.25 30.75 21.81
N SER A 239 4.01 30.33 22.04
CA SER A 239 3.53 29.96 23.38
C SER A 239 4.40 28.88 24.03
N GLU A 240 4.89 27.90 23.26
CA GLU A 240 5.78 26.85 23.78
C GLU A 240 7.17 27.38 24.14
N GLU A 241 7.68 28.36 23.37
CA GLU A 241 8.97 29.01 23.64
C GLU A 241 8.90 29.83 24.93
N ALA A 242 7.80 30.56 25.15
CA ALA A 242 7.56 31.33 26.37
C ALA A 242 7.52 30.45 27.63
N ILE A 243 6.85 29.29 27.55
CA ILE A 243 6.72 28.35 28.68
C ILE A 243 8.05 27.67 29.01
N ALA A 244 8.91 27.44 28.00
CA ALA A 244 10.21 26.81 28.19
C ALA A 244 11.29 27.75 28.78
N LEU A 245 10.97 29.03 29.02
CA LEU A 245 11.93 30.00 29.55
C LEU A 245 12.32 29.67 30.99
N THR A 246 13.61 29.50 31.21
CA THR A 246 14.20 29.34 32.55
C THR A 246 15.15 30.49 32.88
N LEU A 247 15.39 30.77 34.16
CA LEU A 247 16.16 31.93 34.61
C LEU A 247 17.56 32.05 33.97
N GLY A 248 18.20 30.93 33.60
CA GLY A 248 19.51 30.91 32.93
C GLY A 248 19.48 31.25 31.42
N THR A 249 18.31 31.27 30.78
CA THR A 249 18.17 31.56 29.34
C THR A 249 18.15 33.06 29.01
N LYS A 250 18.03 33.94 30.02
CA LYS A 250 18.01 35.41 29.86
C LYS A 250 19.21 35.97 29.08
N CYS A 251 20.39 35.35 29.15
CA CYS A 251 21.61 35.86 28.52
C CYS A 251 21.73 35.64 27.00
N ARG A 252 20.79 34.92 26.35
CA ARG A 252 20.87 34.61 24.91
C ARG A 252 19.84 35.35 24.05
N MET A 253 18.62 35.59 24.56
CA MET A 253 17.56 36.26 23.80
C MET A 253 17.80 37.77 23.63
N TRP A 254 18.50 38.41 24.59
CA TRP A 254 18.83 39.85 24.58
C TRP A 254 20.11 40.20 23.80
N ARG A 255 20.59 39.32 22.92
CA ARG A 255 21.80 39.55 22.09
C ARG A 255 21.52 39.68 20.59
N GLY A 256 20.26 39.93 20.21
CA GLY A 256 19.83 40.08 18.83
C GLY A 256 19.00 41.35 18.62
N GLY A 257 19.58 42.53 18.84
CA GLY A 257 18.89 43.79 18.55
C GLY A 257 19.83 44.99 18.66
N GLY A 258 20.18 45.58 17.51
CA GLY A 258 20.74 46.93 17.43
C GLY A 258 22.24 47.03 17.18
N LYS A 259 22.67 46.89 15.91
CA LYS A 259 23.81 47.67 15.43
C LYS A 259 23.33 49.12 15.25
N HIS A 260 23.34 49.90 16.33
CA HIS A 260 23.40 51.35 16.22
C HIS A 260 24.81 51.77 16.63
N GLN A 261 25.62 52.13 15.63
CA GLN A 261 26.86 52.87 15.86
C GLN A 261 26.47 54.19 16.52
N SER A 262 26.79 54.34 17.80
CA SER A 262 26.96 55.64 18.43
C SER A 262 28.46 55.84 18.63
N THR A 263 29.04 56.68 17.78
CA THR A 263 30.35 57.27 17.99
C THR A 263 30.28 58.16 19.23
N LEU A 264 30.80 57.68 20.35
CA LEU A 264 31.18 58.53 21.48
C LEU A 264 32.68 58.78 21.37
N SER A 265 33.01 59.98 20.89
CA SER A 265 34.32 60.59 20.96
C SER A 265 34.79 60.68 22.42
N GLY A 266 36.00 60.18 22.67
CA GLY A 266 36.63 60.20 23.98
C GLY A 266 36.94 61.60 24.48
N VAL A 267 36.88 61.76 25.80
CA VAL A 267 37.56 62.81 26.55
C VAL A 267 38.56 62.10 27.46
N PRO A 268 39.87 62.40 27.39
CA PRO A 268 40.86 61.78 28.24
C PRO A 268 40.80 62.36 29.66
N ILE A 269 40.97 61.48 30.63
CA ILE A 269 41.17 61.82 32.04
C ILE A 269 42.67 62.09 32.21
N GLU A 270 43.04 63.34 32.47
CA GLU A 270 44.31 63.68 33.12
C GLU A 270 44.12 63.74 34.65
N GLN A 271 45.24 63.56 35.32
CA GLN A 271 45.48 63.13 36.70
C GLN A 271 44.89 64.02 37.80
#